data_AF-A0A7K2ZMM9-F1
#
_entry.id   AF-A0A7K2ZMM9-F1
#
_cell.length_a   1.000
_cell.length_b   1.000
_cell.length_c   1.000
_cell.angle_alpha   90.00
_cell.angle_beta   90.00
_cell.angle_gamma   90.00
#
_symmetry.space_group_name_H-M   'P 1'
#
loop_
_entity.id
_entity.type
_entity.pdbx_description
1 polymer ?
#
loop_
_entity_poly.entity_id
_entity_poly.type
_entity_poly.pdbx_seq_one_letter_code
_entity_poly.pdbx_strand_id
1 'polypeptide(L)'
;PDPETLLRRLRWERPLRGSAPSAEGTDLRSRLALWTLNEAELLGITGRGALSAQARALLNEGEEAAAALLAPLLPEPLDHVLLQADLTAVAPGPLERPLAETLSVLADVESKGGATVYRFTPGSVRRALDAGQAAADLHAFLAAHSRTPVPQPLSYLIDDVARRHGHLRIGAASAYVRCDDEAVLNEILADRRSTGLRLRRLAPTVLASQADPGSLLEALREMGYAPAAESAEGDVLITRAGARRTPPRTPPVPVPEG
;
A
#
# COMPACT_ATOMS: atom_id res chain seq x y z
N PRO A 1 18.09 -26.42 -27.72
CA PRO A 1 17.72 -27.68 -28.39
C PRO A 1 17.19 -27.34 -29.77
N ASP A 2 17.41 -28.19 -30.77
CA ASP A 2 16.85 -27.97 -32.11
C ASP A 2 15.30 -28.02 -32.08
N PRO A 3 14.59 -26.96 -32.53
CA PRO A 3 13.13 -26.92 -32.47
C PRO A 3 12.44 -28.05 -33.23
N GLU A 4 12.95 -28.43 -34.40
CA GLU A 4 12.34 -29.48 -35.24
C GLU A 4 12.41 -30.85 -34.54
N THR A 5 13.57 -31.16 -33.98
CA THR A 5 13.80 -32.38 -33.19
C THR A 5 12.88 -32.44 -31.98
N LEU A 6 12.70 -31.32 -31.26
CA LEU A 6 11.81 -31.23 -30.10
C LEU A 6 10.35 -31.46 -30.50
N LEU A 7 9.87 -30.81 -31.58
CA LEU A 7 8.52 -30.98 -32.09
C LEU A 7 8.25 -32.42 -32.55
N ARG A 8 9.22 -33.06 -33.23
CA ARG A 8 9.14 -34.49 -33.57
C ARG A 8 9.02 -35.37 -32.33
N ARG A 9 9.83 -35.11 -31.29
CA ARG A 9 9.77 -35.87 -30.04
C ARG A 9 8.44 -35.68 -29.32
N LEU A 10 7.93 -34.45 -29.24
CA LEU A 10 6.62 -34.15 -28.63
C LEU A 10 5.47 -34.83 -29.38
N ARG A 11 5.54 -34.92 -30.71
CA ARG A 11 4.60 -35.68 -31.53
C ARG A 11 4.64 -37.18 -31.22
N TRP A 12 5.84 -37.75 -31.09
CA TRP A 12 6.02 -39.17 -30.76
C TRP A 12 5.53 -39.53 -29.35
N GLU A 13 5.87 -38.73 -28.34
CA GLU A 13 5.54 -39.01 -26.92
C GLU A 13 4.05 -38.81 -26.59
N ARG A 14 3.38 -37.93 -27.34
CA ARG A 14 2.00 -37.52 -27.10
C ARG A 14 1.25 -37.37 -28.43
N PRO A 15 1.04 -38.46 -29.20
CA PRO A 15 0.44 -38.40 -30.53
C PRO A 15 -1.01 -37.89 -30.52
N LEU A 16 -1.78 -38.25 -29.49
CA LEU A 16 -3.19 -37.84 -29.34
C LEU A 16 -3.40 -36.40 -28.87
N ARG A 17 -2.34 -35.67 -28.51
CA ARG A 17 -2.40 -34.26 -28.04
C ARG A 17 -2.09 -33.23 -29.12
N GLY A 18 -1.99 -33.64 -30.39
CA GLY A 18 -1.95 -32.70 -31.52
C GLY A 18 -3.38 -32.30 -31.90
N SER A 19 -3.72 -31.01 -31.81
CA SER A 19 -4.96 -30.52 -32.42
C SER A 19 -4.84 -30.57 -33.95
N ALA A 20 -5.96 -30.70 -34.67
CA ALA A 20 -6.00 -30.49 -36.11
C ALA A 20 -5.34 -29.13 -36.46
N PRO A 21 -4.64 -29.02 -37.60
CA PRO A 21 -4.00 -27.76 -38.00
C PRO A 21 -5.05 -26.63 -38.03
N SER A 22 -4.72 -25.49 -37.45
CA SER A 22 -5.50 -24.26 -37.61
C SER A 22 -5.45 -23.81 -39.07
N ALA A 23 -6.29 -22.83 -39.46
CA ALA A 23 -6.23 -22.22 -40.80
C ALA A 23 -4.85 -21.65 -41.17
N GLU A 24 -3.97 -21.42 -40.17
CA GLU A 24 -2.59 -20.96 -40.31
C GLU A 24 -1.54 -22.10 -40.34
N GLY A 25 -1.97 -23.36 -40.38
CA GLY A 25 -1.08 -24.50 -40.61
C GLY A 25 -0.23 -24.97 -39.41
N THR A 26 -0.39 -24.39 -38.21
CA THR A 26 0.34 -24.83 -36.99
C THR A 26 -0.59 -25.14 -35.82
N ASP A 27 -0.43 -26.31 -35.19
CA ASP A 27 -1.22 -26.73 -34.03
C ASP A 27 -0.86 -25.94 -32.76
N LEU A 28 -1.79 -25.80 -31.80
CA LEU A 28 -1.56 -25.02 -30.57
C LEU A 28 -0.34 -25.50 -29.78
N ARG A 29 -0.12 -26.81 -29.71
CA ARG A 29 1.02 -27.40 -28.99
C ARG A 29 2.35 -26.98 -29.60
N SER A 30 2.43 -26.94 -30.93
CA SER A 30 3.63 -26.54 -31.67
C SER A 30 3.93 -25.07 -31.43
N ARG A 31 2.89 -24.22 -31.40
CA ARG A 31 3.04 -22.80 -31.04
C ARG A 31 3.55 -22.62 -29.61
N LEU A 32 2.95 -23.31 -28.63
CA LEU A 32 3.41 -23.26 -27.24
C LEU A 32 4.86 -23.73 -27.09
N ALA A 33 5.22 -24.85 -27.72
CA ALA A 33 6.58 -25.37 -27.68
C ALA A 33 7.59 -24.38 -28.28
N LEU A 34 7.27 -23.75 -29.40
CA LEU A 34 8.13 -22.73 -30.03
C LEU A 34 8.23 -21.47 -29.16
N TRP A 35 7.14 -21.01 -28.54
CA TRP A 35 7.18 -19.89 -27.60
C TRP A 35 8.03 -20.20 -26.37
N THR A 36 7.86 -21.38 -25.77
CA THR A 36 8.67 -21.82 -24.63
C THR A 36 10.14 -21.93 -25.01
N LEU A 37 10.48 -22.40 -26.23
CA LEU A 37 11.87 -22.42 -26.69
C LEU A 37 12.45 -21.01 -26.87
N ASN A 38 11.69 -20.09 -27.46
CA ASN A 38 12.12 -18.70 -27.60
C ASN A 38 12.33 -18.03 -26.24
N GLU A 39 11.43 -18.25 -25.29
CA GLU A 39 11.55 -17.72 -23.93
C GLU A 39 12.74 -18.36 -23.19
N ALA A 40 12.95 -19.67 -23.35
CA ALA A 40 14.11 -20.36 -22.78
C ALA A 40 15.43 -19.85 -23.36
N GLU A 41 15.47 -19.48 -24.64
CA GLU A 41 16.63 -18.84 -25.25
C GLU A 41 16.83 -17.40 -24.76
N LEU A 42 15.76 -16.62 -24.62
CA LEU A 42 15.81 -15.26 -24.06
C LEU A 42 16.28 -15.23 -22.61
N LEU A 43 15.91 -16.23 -21.81
CA LEU A 43 16.36 -16.40 -20.42
C LEU A 43 17.74 -17.07 -20.30
N GLY A 44 18.37 -17.48 -21.40
CA GLY A 44 19.69 -18.14 -21.40
C GLY A 44 19.68 -19.57 -20.86
N ILE A 45 18.52 -20.21 -20.76
CA ILE A 45 18.37 -21.64 -20.43
C ILE A 45 18.87 -22.48 -21.62
N THR A 46 18.60 -22.01 -22.83
CA THR A 46 19.07 -22.60 -24.08
C THR A 46 19.80 -21.57 -24.92
N GLY A 47 20.63 -22.02 -25.86
CA GLY A 47 21.26 -21.13 -26.83
C GLY A 47 21.86 -21.93 -27.98
N ARG A 48 21.74 -21.40 -29.21
CA ARG A 48 22.29 -22.04 -30.42
C ARG A 48 21.93 -23.53 -30.56
N GLY A 49 20.68 -23.88 -30.25
CA GLY A 49 20.21 -25.26 -30.38
C GLY A 49 20.69 -26.23 -29.28
N ALA A 50 21.26 -25.76 -28.17
CA ALA A 50 21.67 -26.59 -27.02
C ALA A 50 21.15 -26.07 -25.68
N LEU A 51 21.24 -26.88 -24.61
CA LEU A 51 21.11 -26.40 -23.22
C LEU A 51 22.38 -25.63 -22.82
N SER A 52 22.23 -24.53 -22.10
CA SER A 52 23.37 -23.82 -21.51
C SER A 52 24.05 -24.64 -20.42
N ALA A 53 25.30 -24.30 -20.07
CA ALA A 53 26.06 -25.04 -19.06
C ALA A 53 25.36 -24.99 -17.69
N GLN A 54 24.91 -23.80 -17.29
CA GLN A 54 24.15 -23.56 -16.07
C GLN A 54 22.80 -24.28 -16.06
N ALA A 55 22.08 -24.35 -17.19
CA ALA A 55 20.82 -25.11 -17.25
C ALA A 55 21.05 -26.61 -17.13
N ARG A 56 22.16 -27.12 -17.69
CA ARG A 56 22.55 -28.53 -17.56
C ARG A 56 22.95 -28.87 -16.13
N ALA A 57 23.71 -27.99 -15.46
CA ALA A 57 24.05 -28.16 -14.05
C ALA A 57 22.80 -28.11 -13.16
N LEU A 58 21.86 -27.20 -13.44
CA LEU A 58 20.60 -27.13 -12.68
C LEU A 58 19.82 -28.46 -12.73
N LEU A 59 19.77 -29.11 -13.89
CA LEU A 59 19.04 -30.37 -14.08
C LEU A 59 19.74 -31.60 -13.47
N ASN A 60 21.07 -31.62 -13.43
CA ASN A 60 21.84 -32.82 -13.05
C ASN A 60 22.51 -32.73 -11.68
N GLU A 61 22.83 -31.52 -11.22
CA GLU A 61 23.70 -31.25 -10.06
C GLU A 61 23.02 -30.34 -9.02
N GLY A 62 22.04 -29.52 -9.43
CA GLY A 62 21.24 -28.67 -8.55
C GLY A 62 21.56 -27.17 -8.67
N GLU A 63 20.89 -26.37 -7.83
CA GLU A 63 20.90 -24.90 -7.91
C GLU A 63 22.29 -24.30 -7.63
N GLU A 64 23.04 -24.85 -6.68
CA GLU A 64 24.36 -24.34 -6.28
C GLU A 64 25.38 -24.47 -7.42
N ALA A 65 25.40 -25.61 -8.10
CA ALA A 65 26.28 -25.85 -9.25
C ALA A 65 25.91 -24.94 -10.44
N ALA A 66 24.61 -24.74 -10.68
CA ALA A 66 24.14 -23.81 -11.70
C ALA A 66 24.54 -22.36 -11.39
N ALA A 67 24.39 -21.94 -10.13
CA ALA A 67 24.75 -20.60 -9.68
C ALA A 67 26.26 -20.35 -9.83
N ALA A 68 27.10 -21.32 -9.49
CA ALA A 68 28.56 -21.23 -9.65
C ALA A 68 29.00 -21.03 -11.12
N LEU A 69 28.30 -21.66 -12.07
CA LEU A 69 28.55 -21.49 -13.50
C LEU A 69 28.00 -20.16 -14.05
N LEU A 70 26.91 -19.66 -13.48
CA LEU A 70 26.28 -18.41 -13.91
C LEU A 70 27.00 -17.18 -13.37
N ALA A 71 27.51 -17.22 -12.13
CA ALA A 71 28.09 -16.07 -11.45
C ALA A 71 29.19 -15.33 -12.25
N PRO A 72 30.15 -16.01 -12.92
CA PRO A 72 31.19 -15.33 -13.71
C PRO A 72 30.65 -14.63 -14.98
N LEU A 73 29.42 -14.93 -15.39
CA LEU A 73 28.79 -14.36 -16.59
C LEU A 73 27.98 -13.09 -16.28
N LEU A 74 27.70 -12.84 -15.00
CA LEU A 74 26.92 -11.69 -14.55
C LEU A 74 27.85 -10.56 -14.11
N PRO A 75 27.49 -9.30 -14.35
CA PRO A 75 28.22 -8.17 -13.78
C PRO A 75 28.10 -8.19 -12.24
N GLU A 76 29.16 -7.75 -11.57
CA GLU A 76 29.17 -7.61 -10.11
C GLU A 76 28.12 -6.56 -9.69
N PRO A 77 27.18 -6.91 -8.80
CA PRO A 77 26.24 -5.95 -8.25
C PRO A 77 26.97 -4.83 -7.50
N LEU A 78 26.44 -3.61 -7.60
CA LEU A 78 26.99 -2.44 -6.95
C LEU A 78 26.23 -2.16 -5.64
N ASP A 79 26.97 -1.86 -4.59
CA ASP A 79 26.49 -1.43 -3.29
C ASP A 79 26.36 0.11 -3.19
N HIS A 80 26.50 0.83 -4.31
CA HIS A 80 26.48 2.29 -4.31
C HIS A 80 25.90 2.90 -5.59
N VAL A 81 25.57 4.19 -5.50
CA VAL A 81 25.16 5.07 -6.60
C VAL A 81 25.99 6.35 -6.65
N LEU A 82 25.89 7.07 -7.77
CA LEU A 82 26.44 8.41 -7.92
C LEU A 82 25.32 9.43 -7.76
N LEU A 83 25.36 10.25 -6.71
CA LEU A 83 24.40 11.33 -6.50
C LEU A 83 24.83 12.59 -7.26
N GLN A 84 23.86 13.21 -7.93
CA GLN A 84 24.03 14.41 -8.76
C GLN A 84 23.24 15.59 -8.19
N ALA A 85 23.68 16.81 -8.50
CA ALA A 85 23.10 18.04 -7.95
C ALA A 85 21.66 18.35 -8.44
N ASP A 86 21.19 17.68 -9.50
CA ASP A 86 19.87 17.84 -10.10
C ASP A 86 18.81 16.88 -9.52
N LEU A 87 19.05 16.39 -8.29
CA LEU A 87 18.20 15.44 -7.57
C LEU A 87 18.08 14.09 -8.30
N THR A 88 19.18 13.63 -8.89
CA THR A 88 19.24 12.29 -9.49
C THR A 88 20.33 11.41 -8.85
N ALA A 89 20.10 10.11 -8.88
CA ALA A 89 21.11 9.08 -8.59
C ALA A 89 21.31 8.21 -9.82
N VAL A 90 22.57 7.94 -10.17
CA VAL A 90 22.92 7.08 -11.31
C VAL A 90 23.54 5.79 -10.79
N ALA A 91 22.96 4.66 -11.17
CA ALA A 91 23.49 3.32 -10.97
C ALA A 91 24.10 2.80 -12.29
N PRO A 92 25.44 2.75 -12.41
CA PRO A 92 26.11 2.35 -13.66
C PRO A 92 26.06 0.83 -13.94
N GLY A 93 25.47 0.06 -13.04
CA GLY A 93 25.31 -1.40 -13.13
C GLY A 93 24.13 -1.85 -12.27
N PRO A 94 23.85 -3.17 -12.21
CA PRO A 94 22.83 -3.69 -11.32
C PRO A 94 23.21 -3.39 -9.87
N LEU A 95 22.24 -2.98 -9.08
CA LEU A 95 22.45 -2.72 -7.66
C LEU A 95 22.23 -4.00 -6.85
N GLU A 96 22.87 -4.09 -5.70
CA GLU A 96 22.48 -5.06 -4.70
C GLU A 96 21.00 -4.88 -4.32
N ARG A 97 20.31 -5.99 -4.05
CA ARG A 97 18.87 -6.01 -3.79
C ARG A 97 18.42 -5.02 -2.71
N PRO A 98 19.06 -4.95 -1.52
CA PRO A 98 18.62 -4.02 -0.47
C PRO A 98 18.71 -2.54 -0.88
N LEU A 99 19.76 -2.18 -1.62
CA LEU A 99 19.96 -0.83 -2.14
C LEU A 99 18.91 -0.51 -3.22
N ALA A 100 18.67 -1.43 -4.15
CA ALA A 100 17.67 -1.28 -5.20
C ALA A 100 16.26 -1.10 -4.64
N GLU A 101 15.88 -1.92 -3.66
CA GLU A 101 14.57 -1.88 -3.01
C GLU A 101 14.35 -0.54 -2.30
N THR A 102 15.32 -0.10 -1.49
CA THR A 102 15.22 1.17 -0.78
C THR A 102 15.15 2.36 -1.75
N LEU A 103 16.00 2.38 -2.79
CA LEU A 103 15.96 3.44 -3.81
C LEU A 103 14.64 3.44 -4.60
N SER A 104 14.01 2.28 -4.84
CA SER A 104 12.73 2.20 -5.54
C SER A 104 11.57 2.84 -4.77
N VAL A 105 11.70 2.95 -3.44
CA VAL A 105 10.74 3.67 -2.58
C VAL A 105 11.11 5.15 -2.53
N LEU A 106 12.39 5.46 -2.34
CA LEU A 106 12.90 6.81 -2.10
C LEU A 106 12.98 7.68 -3.37
N ALA A 107 12.98 7.08 -4.55
CA ALA A 107 13.11 7.77 -5.82
C ALA A 107 12.30 7.09 -6.94
N ASP A 108 12.00 7.85 -7.99
CA ASP A 108 11.33 7.35 -9.18
C ASP A 108 12.35 6.95 -10.25
N VAL A 109 12.12 5.84 -10.97
CA VAL A 109 13.01 5.43 -12.05
C VAL A 109 12.69 6.20 -13.33
N GLU A 110 13.61 7.04 -13.79
CA GLU A 110 13.47 7.82 -15.01
C GLU A 110 13.92 7.05 -16.25
N SER A 111 14.99 6.27 -16.14
CA SER A 111 15.53 5.46 -17.23
C SER A 111 16.16 4.16 -16.72
N LYS A 112 15.99 3.08 -17.49
CA LYS A 112 16.55 1.74 -17.25
C LYS A 112 17.48 1.31 -18.41
N GLY A 113 18.27 2.24 -18.92
CA GLY A 113 19.24 1.99 -19.99
C GLY A 113 20.52 1.31 -19.46
N GLY A 114 21.65 1.58 -20.12
CA GLY A 114 22.98 1.11 -19.66
C GLY A 114 23.39 1.60 -18.27
N ALA A 115 22.70 2.61 -17.75
CA ALA A 115 22.70 3.00 -16.35
C ALA A 115 21.24 3.26 -15.92
N THR A 116 20.89 2.85 -14.71
CA THR A 116 19.58 3.18 -14.14
C THR A 116 19.66 4.57 -13.50
N VAL A 117 18.77 5.46 -13.91
CA VAL A 117 18.68 6.82 -13.38
C VAL A 117 17.46 6.91 -12.48
N TYR A 118 17.68 7.29 -11.25
CA TYR A 118 16.65 7.54 -10.23
C TYR A 118 16.51 9.04 -10.03
N ARG A 119 15.29 9.53 -9.88
CA ARG A 119 14.99 10.93 -9.60
C ARG A 119 14.31 11.06 -8.24
N PHE A 120 14.89 11.87 -7.38
CA PHE A 120 14.28 12.25 -6.11
C PHE A 120 13.28 13.37 -6.34
N THR A 121 12.04 13.12 -5.95
CA THR A 121 10.93 14.07 -5.99
C THR A 121 10.33 14.24 -4.60
N PRO A 122 9.65 15.36 -4.28
CA PRO A 122 8.92 15.50 -3.03
C PRO A 122 7.93 14.34 -2.76
N GLY A 123 7.30 13.81 -3.81
CA GLY A 123 6.38 12.68 -3.73
C GLY A 123 7.08 11.36 -3.37
N SER A 124 8.23 11.06 -3.97
CA SER A 124 9.03 9.87 -3.65
C SER A 124 9.61 9.91 -2.23
N VAL A 125 10.12 11.06 -1.78
CA VAL A 125 10.60 11.22 -0.40
C VAL A 125 9.46 11.06 0.58
N ARG A 126 8.30 11.69 0.32
CA ARG A 126 7.10 11.53 1.15
C ARG A 126 6.68 10.05 1.24
N ARG A 127 6.73 9.31 0.13
CA ARG A 127 6.42 7.87 0.08
C ARG A 127 7.33 7.07 1.02
N ALA A 128 8.62 7.38 1.06
CA ALA A 128 9.55 6.75 2.00
C ALA A 128 9.20 7.06 3.46
N LEU A 129 8.84 8.31 3.78
CA LEU A 129 8.39 8.70 5.12
C LEU A 129 7.05 8.02 5.51
N ASP A 130 6.10 7.94 4.57
CA ASP A 130 4.82 7.23 4.75
C ASP A 130 5.04 5.73 5.00
N ALA A 131 6.12 5.15 4.47
CA ALA A 131 6.56 3.78 4.74
C ALA A 131 7.29 3.60 6.09
N GLY A 132 7.36 4.66 6.90
CA GLY A 132 7.93 4.63 8.26
C GLY A 132 9.43 4.89 8.35
N GLN A 133 10.09 5.31 7.25
CA GLN A 133 11.50 5.70 7.29
C GLN A 133 11.65 7.09 7.93
N ALA A 134 12.63 7.27 8.83
CA ALA A 134 12.93 8.59 9.37
C ALA A 134 13.89 9.37 8.45
N ALA A 135 13.80 10.69 8.45
CA ALA A 135 14.70 11.55 7.66
C ALA A 135 16.19 11.28 7.96
N ALA A 136 16.53 11.07 9.23
CA ALA A 136 17.89 10.73 9.64
C ALA A 136 18.38 9.40 9.03
N ASP A 137 17.50 8.40 8.93
CA ASP A 137 17.81 7.11 8.32
C ASP A 137 18.01 7.26 6.81
N LEU A 138 17.20 8.10 6.14
CA LEU A 138 17.37 8.39 4.72
C LEU A 138 18.71 9.08 4.44
N HIS A 139 19.11 10.04 5.26
CA HIS A 139 20.42 10.69 5.16
C HIS A 139 21.57 9.70 5.39
N ALA A 140 21.47 8.86 6.44
CA ALA A 140 22.46 7.85 6.74
C ALA A 140 22.59 6.82 5.61
N PHE A 141 21.45 6.39 5.05
CA PHE A 141 21.39 5.49 3.92
C PHE A 141 22.08 6.07 2.68
N LEU A 142 21.75 7.31 2.30
CA LEU A 142 22.36 7.98 1.15
C LEU A 142 23.86 8.22 1.36
N ALA A 143 24.28 8.56 2.58
CA ALA A 143 25.69 8.72 2.91
C ALA A 143 26.46 7.40 2.82
N ALA A 144 25.85 6.28 3.22
CA ALA A 144 26.47 4.96 3.18
C ALA A 144 26.59 4.40 1.75
N HIS A 145 25.59 4.63 0.89
CA HIS A 145 25.51 4.04 -0.46
C HIS A 145 25.81 5.03 -1.58
N SER A 146 26.40 6.19 -1.29
CA SER A 146 26.81 7.15 -2.33
C SER A 146 28.32 7.22 -2.46
N ARG A 147 28.82 7.13 -3.69
CA ARG A 147 30.25 7.38 -4.00
C ARG A 147 30.61 8.85 -4.04
N THR A 148 29.61 9.73 -4.19
CA THR A 148 29.77 11.18 -4.15
C THR A 148 29.18 11.74 -2.85
N PRO A 149 29.65 12.89 -2.35
CA PRO A 149 28.99 13.54 -1.23
C PRO A 149 27.51 13.80 -1.53
N VAL A 150 26.64 13.65 -0.53
CA VAL A 150 25.20 13.92 -0.69
C VAL A 150 25.01 15.40 -1.07
N PRO A 151 24.40 15.71 -2.23
CA PRO A 151 24.20 17.09 -2.67
C PRO A 151 23.30 17.86 -1.72
N GLN A 152 23.67 19.10 -1.39
CA GLN A 152 22.87 19.98 -0.52
C GLN A 152 21.38 20.11 -0.96
N PRO A 153 21.04 20.21 -2.27
CA PRO A 153 19.64 20.26 -2.69
C PRO A 153 18.84 19.01 -2.28
N LEU A 154 19.46 17.83 -2.30
CA LEU A 154 18.82 16.59 -1.90
C LEU A 154 18.61 16.56 -0.39
N SER A 155 19.60 16.98 0.38
CA SER A 155 19.47 17.08 1.84
C SER A 155 18.34 18.03 2.24
N TYR A 156 18.28 19.19 1.58
CA TYR A 156 17.22 20.17 1.81
C TYR A 156 15.83 19.63 1.46
N LEU A 157 15.70 18.91 0.33
CA LEU A 157 14.45 18.27 -0.07
C LEU A 157 13.96 17.29 1.00
N ILE A 158 14.85 16.44 1.54
CA ILE A 158 14.51 15.46 2.57
C ILE A 158 14.01 16.16 3.83
N ASP A 159 14.77 17.15 4.32
CA ASP A 159 14.44 17.87 5.55
C ASP A 159 13.13 18.67 5.43
N ASP A 160 12.91 19.30 4.28
CA ASP A 160 11.69 20.08 4.01
C ASP A 160 10.44 19.20 3.93
N VAL A 161 10.52 18.05 3.24
CA VAL A 161 9.41 17.09 3.19
C VAL A 161 9.18 16.45 4.55
N ALA A 162 10.24 16.08 5.27
CA ALA A 162 10.14 15.52 6.62
C ALA A 162 9.53 16.50 7.62
N ARG A 163 9.90 17.78 7.55
CA ARG A 163 9.29 18.82 8.38
C ARG A 163 7.78 18.89 8.14
N ARG A 164 7.35 18.85 6.87
CA ARG A 164 5.93 18.94 6.51
C ARG A 164 5.14 17.64 6.74
N HIS A 165 5.83 16.51 6.79
CA HIS A 165 5.24 15.19 7.02
C HIS A 165 4.65 15.10 8.44
N GLY A 166 3.44 14.56 8.56
CA GLY A 166 2.78 14.40 9.86
C GLY A 166 2.29 15.68 10.55
N HIS A 167 2.37 16.86 9.91
CA HIS A 167 1.76 18.10 10.42
C HIS A 167 0.23 18.00 10.55
N LEU A 168 -0.41 17.34 9.58
CA LEU A 168 -1.84 17.08 9.63
C LEU A 168 -2.06 15.68 10.20
N ARG A 169 -2.84 15.61 11.28
CA ARG A 169 -3.22 14.35 11.93
C ARG A 169 -4.70 14.12 11.73
N ILE A 170 -5.04 12.97 11.17
CA ILE A 170 -6.41 12.52 11.01
C ILE A 170 -6.68 11.45 12.06
N GLY A 171 -7.82 11.53 12.72
CA GLY A 171 -8.30 10.50 13.63
C GLY A 171 -9.78 10.26 13.41
N ALA A 172 -10.25 9.05 13.71
CA ALA A 172 -11.68 8.77 13.75
C ALA A 172 -12.35 9.62 14.84
N ALA A 173 -13.58 10.07 14.58
CA ALA A 173 -14.46 10.73 15.54
C ALA A 173 -15.90 10.43 15.10
N SER A 174 -16.55 9.47 15.76
CA SER A 174 -17.89 9.00 15.41
C SER A 174 -18.98 9.98 15.85
N ALA A 175 -18.71 10.77 16.90
CA ALA A 175 -19.60 11.81 17.41
C ALA A 175 -18.77 12.93 18.06
N TYR A 176 -19.38 14.10 18.23
CA TYR A 176 -18.79 15.22 18.97
C TYR A 176 -19.80 15.80 19.98
N VAL A 177 -19.28 16.48 21.00
CA VAL A 177 -20.05 17.25 21.98
C VAL A 177 -19.57 18.69 21.89
N ARG A 178 -20.49 19.61 21.61
CA ARG A 178 -20.24 21.05 21.67
C ARG A 178 -20.92 21.64 22.90
N CYS A 179 -20.20 22.46 23.65
CA CYS A 179 -20.74 23.21 24.78
C CYS A 179 -20.02 24.55 24.85
N ASP A 180 -20.79 25.63 25.00
CA ASP A 180 -20.23 26.98 25.11
C ASP A 180 -19.56 27.22 26.48
N ASP A 181 -19.79 26.34 27.46
CA ASP A 181 -19.13 26.34 28.76
C ASP A 181 -18.02 25.27 28.83
N GLU A 182 -16.76 25.73 28.86
CA GLU A 182 -15.60 24.85 28.94
C GLU A 182 -15.53 24.06 30.24
N ALA A 183 -16.07 24.60 31.34
CA ALA A 183 -16.03 23.99 32.66
C ALA A 183 -16.87 22.70 32.70
N VAL A 184 -18.04 22.71 32.05
CA VAL A 184 -18.89 21.52 31.90
C VAL A 184 -18.15 20.42 31.14
N LEU A 185 -17.44 20.76 30.06
CA LEU A 185 -16.67 19.78 29.30
C LEU A 185 -15.48 19.23 30.09
N ASN A 186 -14.86 20.05 30.94
CA ASN A 186 -13.80 19.59 31.85
C ASN A 186 -14.34 18.64 32.93
N GLU A 187 -15.54 18.92 33.46
CA GLU A 187 -16.21 18.05 34.42
C GLU A 187 -16.53 16.69 33.80
N ILE A 188 -17.10 16.67 32.59
CA ILE A 188 -17.39 15.43 31.83
C ILE A 188 -16.10 14.61 31.61
N LEU A 189 -15.00 15.25 31.22
CA LEU A 189 -13.71 14.58 31.02
C LEU A 189 -13.11 14.03 32.32
N ALA A 190 -13.40 14.64 33.46
CA ALA A 190 -12.91 14.20 34.77
C ALA A 190 -13.77 13.10 35.41
N ASP A 191 -15.05 12.98 35.03
CA ASP A 191 -15.95 11.96 35.58
C ASP A 191 -15.55 10.56 35.06
N ARG A 192 -15.27 9.63 35.99
CA ARG A 192 -14.90 8.24 35.66
C ARG A 192 -15.96 7.53 34.81
N ARG A 193 -17.23 7.90 34.94
CA ARG A 193 -18.34 7.34 34.14
C ARG A 193 -18.17 7.59 32.64
N SER A 194 -17.45 8.65 32.24
CA SER A 194 -17.22 8.98 30.82
C SER A 194 -16.06 8.20 30.18
N THR A 195 -15.31 7.40 30.95
CA THR A 195 -14.14 6.64 30.45
C THR A 195 -14.49 5.73 29.27
N GLY A 196 -15.67 5.10 29.31
CA GLY A 196 -16.18 4.24 28.24
C GLY A 196 -16.47 4.97 26.93
N LEU A 197 -16.70 6.29 26.98
CA LEU A 197 -16.99 7.14 25.83
C LEU A 197 -15.72 7.55 25.06
N ARG A 198 -14.52 7.32 25.63
CA ARG A 198 -13.23 7.66 25.01
C ARG A 198 -13.18 9.10 24.50
N LEU A 199 -13.69 10.03 25.30
CA LEU A 199 -13.76 11.44 24.95
C LEU A 199 -12.35 12.03 24.81
N ARG A 200 -12.15 12.81 23.74
CA ARG A 200 -10.92 13.55 23.46
C ARG A 200 -11.25 15.01 23.17
N ARG A 201 -10.59 15.92 23.87
CA ARG A 201 -10.70 17.36 23.63
C ARG A 201 -10.14 17.71 22.24
N LEU A 202 -10.96 18.31 21.37
CA LEU A 202 -10.53 18.83 20.05
C LEU A 202 -10.35 20.35 20.04
N ALA A 203 -11.22 21.05 20.77
CA ALA A 203 -11.18 22.50 20.96
C ALA A 203 -11.71 22.84 22.36
N PRO A 204 -11.50 24.05 22.89
CA PRO A 204 -11.95 24.43 24.23
C PRO A 204 -13.46 24.20 24.49
N THR A 205 -14.29 24.29 23.44
CA THR A 205 -15.73 24.06 23.48
C THR A 205 -16.18 22.76 22.78
N VAL A 206 -15.26 21.89 22.37
CA VAL A 206 -15.57 20.67 21.60
C VAL A 206 -14.82 19.44 22.10
N LEU A 207 -15.57 18.37 22.37
CA LEU A 207 -15.07 17.01 22.59
C LEU A 207 -15.41 16.13 21.39
N ALA A 208 -14.54 15.19 21.03
CA ALA A 208 -14.84 14.10 20.13
C ALA A 208 -14.92 12.77 20.88
N SER A 209 -15.76 11.87 20.39
CA SER A 209 -15.99 10.53 20.91
C SER A 209 -15.79 9.49 19.81
N GLN A 210 -15.38 8.28 20.19
CA GLN A 210 -15.42 7.12 19.29
C GLN A 210 -16.78 6.41 19.32
N ALA A 211 -17.59 6.67 20.35
CA ALA A 211 -18.96 6.16 20.44
C ALA A 211 -19.84 6.80 19.36
N ASP A 212 -20.83 6.06 18.87
CA ASP A 212 -21.82 6.61 17.96
C ASP A 212 -22.68 7.70 18.66
N PRO A 213 -23.31 8.61 17.90
CA PRO A 213 -24.06 9.73 18.47
C PRO A 213 -25.19 9.32 19.43
N GLY A 214 -25.84 8.18 19.19
CA GLY A 214 -26.95 7.69 20.01
C GLY A 214 -26.47 7.24 21.39
N SER A 215 -25.47 6.36 21.40
CA SER A 215 -24.85 5.88 22.64
C SER A 215 -24.24 7.02 23.47
N LEU A 216 -23.61 8.01 22.81
CA LEU A 216 -23.05 9.18 23.49
C LEU A 216 -24.14 10.04 24.15
N LEU A 217 -25.25 10.25 23.45
CA LEU A 217 -26.38 11.03 23.95
C LEU A 217 -27.06 10.35 25.14
N GLU A 218 -27.27 9.03 25.08
CA GLU A 218 -27.83 8.25 26.18
C GLU A 218 -26.91 8.25 27.40
N ALA A 219 -25.62 7.97 27.22
CA ALA A 219 -24.67 7.95 28.33
C ALA A 219 -24.53 9.30 29.03
N LEU A 220 -24.49 10.42 28.28
CA LEU A 220 -24.46 11.75 28.87
C LEU A 220 -25.74 12.08 29.66
N ARG A 221 -26.90 11.58 29.22
CA ARG A 221 -28.16 11.69 29.99
C ARG A 221 -28.12 10.88 31.28
N GLU A 222 -27.61 9.65 31.23
CA GLU A 222 -27.42 8.82 32.43
C GLU A 222 -26.44 9.44 33.43
N MET A 223 -25.47 10.21 32.93
CA MET A 223 -24.54 10.97 33.76
C MET A 223 -25.18 12.19 34.45
N GLY A 224 -26.37 12.61 34.02
CA GLY A 224 -27.11 13.75 34.57
C GLY A 224 -27.04 15.02 33.72
N TYR A 225 -26.42 14.97 32.54
CA TYR A 225 -26.38 16.09 31.60
C TYR A 225 -27.62 16.11 30.71
N ALA A 226 -27.90 17.26 30.11
CA ALA A 226 -29.04 17.46 29.20
C ALA A 226 -28.57 17.76 27.76
N PRO A 227 -27.89 16.82 27.07
CA PRO A 227 -27.46 17.03 25.69
C PRO A 227 -28.65 17.07 24.74
N ALA A 228 -28.53 17.90 23.71
CA ALA A 228 -29.42 17.90 22.56
C ALA A 228 -28.70 17.25 21.36
N ALA A 229 -29.45 16.52 20.52
CA ALA A 229 -28.89 15.99 19.28
C ALA A 229 -28.66 17.15 18.30
N GLU A 230 -27.58 17.13 17.53
CA GLU A 230 -27.36 18.03 16.39
C GLU A 230 -27.51 17.22 15.08
N SER A 231 -27.97 17.87 14.00
CA SER A 231 -28.03 17.29 12.67
C SER A 231 -26.65 17.31 12.00
N ALA A 232 -26.53 16.69 10.83
CA ALA A 232 -25.27 16.72 10.06
C ALA A 232 -24.87 18.15 9.63
N GLU A 233 -25.84 19.06 9.58
CA GLU A 233 -25.70 20.48 9.27
C GLU A 233 -25.41 21.34 10.51
N GLY A 234 -25.40 20.75 11.71
CA GLY A 234 -25.14 21.45 12.98
C GLY A 234 -26.38 22.07 13.64
N ASP A 235 -27.58 21.81 13.11
CA ASP A 235 -28.82 22.30 13.70
C ASP A 235 -29.27 21.40 14.86
N VAL A 236 -29.76 21.99 15.94
CA VAL A 236 -30.24 21.22 17.09
C VAL A 236 -31.52 20.46 16.74
N LEU A 237 -31.42 19.14 16.68
CA LEU A 237 -32.52 18.20 16.52
C LEU A 237 -33.29 18.05 17.84
N ILE A 238 -34.44 18.71 17.92
CA ILE A 238 -35.39 18.52 19.03
C ILE A 238 -36.11 17.19 18.80
N THR A 239 -35.55 16.10 19.33
CA THR A 239 -36.27 14.82 19.44
C THR A 239 -37.32 14.96 20.54
N ARG A 240 -38.52 15.46 20.21
CA ARG A 240 -39.67 15.31 21.12
C ARG A 240 -39.90 13.82 21.32
N ALA A 241 -39.71 13.33 22.54
CA ALA A 241 -40.14 11.98 22.90
C ALA A 241 -41.63 11.86 22.52
N GLY A 242 -41.96 10.89 21.65
CA GLY A 242 -43.32 10.66 21.22
C GLY A 242 -44.21 10.47 22.44
N ALA A 243 -45.07 11.45 22.73
CA ALA A 243 -46.06 11.32 23.77
C ALA A 243 -46.89 10.08 23.45
N ARG A 244 -46.91 9.08 24.35
CA ARG A 244 -47.84 7.95 24.28
C ARG A 244 -49.25 8.55 24.36
N ARG A 245 -49.87 8.83 23.22
CA ARG A 245 -51.26 9.24 23.16
C ARG A 245 -52.12 8.02 23.44
N THR A 246 -53.01 8.14 24.41
CA THR A 246 -54.10 7.19 24.60
C THR A 246 -54.87 7.09 23.28
N PRO A 247 -55.15 5.87 22.76
CA PRO A 247 -55.95 5.74 21.54
C PRO A 247 -57.33 6.39 21.72
N PRO A 248 -57.92 6.92 20.64
CA PRO A 248 -59.20 7.64 20.72
C PRO A 248 -60.29 6.74 21.31
N ARG A 249 -61.06 7.27 22.28
CA ARG A 249 -62.16 6.54 22.92
C ARG A 249 -63.22 6.20 21.86
N THR A 250 -63.51 4.91 21.69
CA THR A 250 -64.62 4.44 20.86
C THR A 250 -65.96 4.80 21.52
N PRO A 251 -66.94 5.37 20.80
CA PRO A 251 -68.27 5.64 21.34
C PRO A 251 -68.97 4.33 21.74
N PRO A 252 -69.75 4.30 22.84
CA PRO A 252 -70.52 3.12 23.23
C PRO A 252 -71.61 2.80 22.19
N VAL A 253 -71.80 1.51 21.92
CA VAL A 253 -72.81 1.00 20.98
C VAL A 253 -74.21 1.16 21.59
N PRO A 254 -75.19 1.74 20.88
CA PRO A 254 -76.56 1.84 21.37
C PRO A 254 -77.18 0.46 21.55
N VAL A 255 -77.80 0.23 22.71
CA VAL A 255 -78.59 -0.98 22.99
C VAL A 255 -79.95 -0.84 22.31
N PRO A 256 -80.43 -1.80 21.51
CA PRO A 256 -81.78 -1.75 20.96
C PRO A 256 -82.81 -1.98 22.07
N GLU A 257 -83.78 -1.06 22.20
CA GLU A 257 -85.03 -1.32 22.90
C GLU A 257 -85.98 -2.09 21.97
N GLY A 258 -86.41 -3.29 22.39
CA GLY A 258 -87.53 -4.04 21.77
C GLY A 258 -87.12 -5.07 20.72
#